data_AF-A0A7J8L802-F1
#
_entry.id   AF-A0A7J8L802-F1
#
_cell.length_a   1.000
_cell.length_b   1.000
_cell.length_c   1.000
_cell.angle_alpha   90.00
_cell.angle_beta   90.00
_cell.angle_gamma   90.00
#
_symmetry.space_group_name_H-M   'P 1'
#
loop_
_entity.id
_entity.type
_entity.pdbx_description
1 polymer ?
#
loop_
_entity_poly.entity_id
_entity_poly.type
_entity_poly.pdbx_seq_one_letter_code
_entity_poly.pdbx_strand_id
1 'polypeptide(L)' 'MEGEDEIEIGEVDCSVSKPVCTKVDIHSYPTFKLFYDGEEVAKYQGKRDVESLKAFALEEAEKAAEKAQ' A
#
# COMPACT_ATOMS: atom_id res chain seq x y z
N MET A 1 -13.14 0.43 -16.62
CA MET A 1 -13.74 -0.59 -15.74
C MET A 1 -12.63 -0.98 -14.81
N GLU A 2 -12.55 -0.29 -13.66
CA GLU A 2 -11.77 -0.78 -12.53
C GLU A 2 -12.51 -2.01 -12.02
N GLY A 3 -11.82 -3.16 -11.97
CA GLY A 3 -12.41 -4.38 -11.44
C GLY A 3 -12.65 -4.19 -9.96
N GLU A 4 -13.88 -4.41 -9.50
CA GLU A 4 -14.29 -4.23 -8.11
C GLU A 4 -13.56 -5.18 -7.13
N ASP A 5 -12.75 -6.12 -7.66
CA ASP A 5 -11.93 -7.10 -6.94
C ASP A 5 -10.40 -6.94 -7.18
N GLU A 6 -9.96 -5.82 -7.77
CA GLU A 6 -8.55 -5.63 -8.15
C GLU A 6 -7.79 -4.74 -7.14
N ILE A 7 -6.60 -5.19 -6.71
CA ILE A 7 -5.69 -4.36 -5.91
C ILE A 7 -5.00 -3.36 -6.84
N GLU A 8 -5.25 -2.08 -6.62
CA GLU A 8 -4.60 -1.00 -7.37
C GLU A 8 -3.18 -0.74 -6.86
N ILE A 9 -2.23 -0.60 -7.79
CA ILE A 9 -0.83 -0.30 -7.49
C ILE A 9 -0.51 1.13 -7.95
N GLY A 10 -0.14 1.98 -7.00
CA GLY A 10 0.29 3.35 -7.26
C GLY A 10 1.78 3.58 -6.94
N GLU A 11 2.41 4.47 -7.69
CA GLU A 11 3.74 5.00 -7.40
C GLU A 11 3.65 6.50 -7.12
N VAL A 12 4.38 6.98 -6.11
CA VAL A 12 4.48 8.40 -5.78
C VAL A 12 5.94 8.80 -5.71
N ASP A 13 6.36 9.73 -6.59
CA ASP A 13 7.67 10.38 -6.49
C ASP A 13 7.63 11.48 -5.41
N CYS A 14 8.22 11.17 -4.25
CA CYS A 14 8.30 12.10 -3.12
C CYS A 14 9.26 13.28 -3.34
N SER A 15 10.11 13.26 -4.37
CA SER A 15 10.94 14.41 -4.72
C SER A 15 10.10 15.55 -5.30
N VAL A 16 9.03 15.20 -6.02
CA VAL A 16 8.05 16.12 -6.62
C VAL A 16 6.89 16.38 -5.65
N SER A 17 6.35 15.33 -5.03
CA SER A 17 5.12 15.36 -4.24
C SER A 17 5.37 15.29 -2.73
N LYS A 18 6.27 16.15 -2.21
CA LYS A 18 6.63 16.18 -0.79
C LYS A 18 5.45 16.22 0.19
N PRO A 19 4.39 17.04 -0.02
CA PRO A 19 3.28 17.12 0.94
C PRO A 19 2.54 15.80 1.13
N VAL A 20 2.40 15.00 0.06
CA VAL A 20 1.75 13.67 0.13
C VAL A 20 2.59 12.74 0.99
N CYS A 21 3.90 12.68 0.72
CA CYS A 21 4.81 11.77 1.42
C CYS A 21 5.00 12.15 2.89
N THR A 22 4.96 13.46 3.22
CA THR A 22 4.91 13.91 4.62
C THR A 22 3.61 13.52 5.30
N LYS A 23 2.46 13.67 4.63
CA LYS A 23 1.14 13.31 5.19
C LYS A 23 1.06 11.83 5.55
N VAL A 24 1.68 10.97 4.75
CA VAL A 24 1.74 9.51 4.98
C VAL A 24 3.05 9.06 5.62
N ASP A 25 3.76 9.94 6.33
CA ASP A 25 4.90 9.63 7.18
C ASP A 25 6.01 8.78 6.51
N ILE A 26 6.43 9.18 5.30
CA ILE A 26 7.52 8.54 4.56
C ILE A 26 8.87 9.15 4.94
N HIS A 27 9.73 8.37 5.59
CA HIS A 27 11.07 8.79 6.03
C HIS A 27 12.23 8.15 5.26
N SER A 28 11.95 7.10 4.49
CA SER A 28 12.97 6.36 3.74
C SER A 28 12.39 5.75 2.47
N TYR A 29 13.27 5.53 1.49
CA TYR A 29 12.89 5.03 0.17
C TYR A 29 13.61 3.71 -0.18
N PRO A 30 12.97 2.79 -0.91
CA PRO A 30 11.52 2.72 -1.14
C PRO A 30 10.77 2.31 0.15
N THR A 31 9.53 2.80 0.28
CA THR A 31 8.57 2.39 1.32
C THR A 31 7.28 1.97 0.63
N PHE A 32 6.76 0.78 0.97
CA PHE A 32 5.47 0.30 0.46
C PHE A 32 4.45 0.29 1.61
N LYS A 33 3.27 0.84 1.33
CA LYS A 33 2.14 0.92 2.24
C LYS A 33 0.88 0.47 1.51
N LEU A 34 0.01 -0.26 2.20
CA LEU A 34 -1.31 -0.64 1.72
C LEU A 34 -2.33 0.30 2.33
N PHE A 35 -3.23 0.80 1.48
CA PHE A 35 -4.36 1.61 1.87
C PHE A 35 -5.66 0.87 1.54
N TYR A 36 -6.65 0.96 2.42
CA TYR A 36 -7.99 0.43 2.22
C TYR A 36 -8.99 1.50 2.69
N ASP A 37 -10.01 1.81 1.88
CA ASP A 37 -10.96 2.91 2.13
C ASP A 37 -10.33 4.25 2.53
N GLY A 38 -9.14 4.54 1.97
CA GLY A 38 -8.40 5.78 2.22
C GLY A 38 -7.56 5.79 3.50
N GLU A 39 -7.57 4.72 4.29
CA GLU A 39 -6.78 4.57 5.51
C GLU A 39 -5.57 3.65 5.30
N GLU A 40 -4.43 3.95 5.95
CA GLU A 40 -3.27 3.07 5.94
C GLU A 40 -3.55 1.85 6.83
N VAL A 41 -3.60 0.66 6.23
CA VAL A 41 -3.88 -0.58 6.95
C VAL A 41 -2.64 -1.42 7.23
N ALA A 42 -1.61 -1.30 6.39
CA ALA A 42 -0.37 -2.07 6.56
C ALA A 42 0.85 -1.38 5.93
N LYS A 43 2.02 -1.62 6.52
CA LYS A 43 3.33 -1.21 5.99
C LYS A 43 4.17 -2.45 5.70
N TYR A 44 4.73 -2.53 4.50
CA TYR A 44 5.56 -3.65 4.12
C TYR A 44 6.96 -3.57 4.72
N GLN A 45 7.43 -4.66 5.32
CA GLN A 45 8.78 -4.78 5.88
C GLN A 45 9.52 -6.04 5.41
N GLY A 46 8.96 -6.77 4.45
CA GLY A 46 9.51 -8.03 3.93
C GLY A 46 10.57 -7.85 2.84
N LYS A 47 10.83 -8.95 2.11
CA LYS A 47 11.80 -8.98 1.02
C LYS A 47 11.30 -8.19 -0.19
N ARG A 48 12.20 -7.46 -0.85
CA ARG A 48 11.85 -6.61 -2.00
C ARG A 48 11.80 -7.41 -3.31
N ASP A 49 11.03 -8.50 -3.31
CA ASP A 49 10.73 -9.29 -4.50
C ASP A 49 9.23 -9.32 -4.77
N VAL A 50 8.88 -9.53 -6.03
CA VAL A 50 7.50 -9.43 -6.51
C VAL A 50 6.59 -10.47 -5.85
N GLU A 51 7.10 -11.68 -5.61
CA GLU A 51 6.31 -12.76 -5.00
C GLU A 51 5.94 -12.41 -3.55
N SER A 52 6.92 -11.92 -2.78
CA SER A 52 6.72 -11.53 -1.39
C SER A 52 5.83 -10.30 -1.25
N LEU A 53 5.92 -9.33 -2.17
CA LEU A 53 5.03 -8.17 -2.20
C LEU A 53 3.60 -8.55 -2.59
N LYS A 54 3.43 -9.42 -3.59
CA LYS A 54 2.11 -9.90 -4.03
C LYS A 54 1.41 -10.65 -2.91
N ALA A 55 2.10 -11.57 -2.24
CA ALA A 55 1.55 -12.31 -1.11
C ALA A 55 1.08 -11.37 0.02
N PHE A 56 1.92 -10.39 0.38
CA PHE A 56 1.56 -9.38 1.36
C PHE A 56 0.34 -8.55 0.96
N ALA A 57 0.29 -8.06 -0.28
CA ALA A 57 -0.82 -7.23 -0.73
C ALA A 57 -2.16 -7.97 -0.67
N LEU A 58 -2.20 -9.24 -1.12
CA LEU A 58 -3.39 -10.08 -1.07
C LEU A 58 -3.82 -10.36 0.37
N GLU A 59 -2.89 -10.79 1.22
CA GLU A 59 -3.18 -11.14 2.61
C GLU A 59 -3.68 -9.94 3.43
N GLU A 60 -3.03 -8.78 3.30
CA GLU A 60 -3.44 -7.59 4.05
C GLU A 60 -4.71 -6.94 3.50
N ALA A 61 -4.99 -7.07 2.20
CA ALA A 61 -6.26 -6.61 1.62
C ALA A 61 -7.45 -7.45 2.12
N GLU A 62 -7.31 -8.78 2.18
CA GLU A 62 -8.33 -9.67 2.74
C GLU A 62 -8.61 -9.34 4.21
N LYS A 63 -7.55 -9.21 5.02
CA LYS A 63 -7.67 -8.80 6.44
C LYS A 63 -8.31 -7.43 6.62
N ALA A 64 -8.10 -6.49 5.69
CA ALA A 64 -8.70 -5.17 5.75
C ALA A 64 -10.20 -5.24 5.45
N ALA A 65 -10.59 -5.98 4.41
CA ALA A 65 -11.99 -6.19 4.03
C ALA A 65 -12.80 -6.88 5.14
N GLU A 66 -12.24 -7.90 5.81
CA GLU A 66 -12.90 -8.57 6.93
C GLU A 66 -13.14 -7.67 8.15
N LYS A 67 -12.24 -6.72 8.41
CA LYS A 67 -12.36 -5.78 9.55
C LYS A 67 -13.31 -4.63 9.29
N ALA A 68 -13.60 -4.33 8.03
CA ALA A 68 -14.56 -3.31 7.62
C ALA A 68 -16.02 -3.82 7.66
N GLN A 69 -16.20 -5.13 7.89
CA GLN A 69 -17.50 -5.81 8.00
C GLN A 69 -18.00 -5.89 9.45
#